data_AF-A0A7L0CUI2-F1
#
_entry.id   AF-A0A7L0CUI2-F1
#
_cell.length_a   1.000
_cell.length_b   1.000
_cell.length_c   1.000
_cell.angle_alpha   90.00
_cell.angle_beta   90.00
_cell.angle_gamma   90.00
#
_symmetry.space_group_name_H-M   'P 1'
#
loop_
_entity.id
_entity.type
_entity.pdbx_description
1 polymer ?
#
loop_
_entity_poly.entity_id
_entity_poly.type
_entity_poly.pdbx_seq_one_letter_code
_entity_poly.pdbx_strand_id
1 'polypeptide(L)'
;QDWEQRQEEDTLLIERILLLVRNVLHVPPDPTEEQGVDGDASVHDRVLWALHISGMDDLLKFLASAQGEQQWALHVLEIISLMFRDQSPEELAALGQGQAAAEHREDTQELETLRQRELAERRARALQRPSRHSRFGGSYVLQGLKAIGDRDVVFHKGLHNLKSYSHDLGKETRRVPRRRQA
;
A
#
# COMPACT_ATOMS: atom_id res chain seq x y z
N GLN A 1 49.36 -1.12 4.36
CA GLN A 1 49.94 -0.61 5.62
C GLN A 1 49.73 -1.71 6.64
N ASP A 2 50.80 -2.23 7.24
CA ASP A 2 50.66 -3.29 8.26
C ASP A 2 49.80 -2.76 9.42
N TRP A 3 48.91 -3.61 9.94
CA TRP A 3 48.05 -3.29 11.08
C TRP A 3 48.86 -2.81 12.30
N GLU A 4 50.10 -3.29 12.43
CA GLU A 4 51.09 -2.89 13.44
C GLU A 4 51.56 -1.42 13.33
N GLN A 5 51.38 -0.79 12.16
CA GLN A 5 51.86 0.57 11.88
C GLN A 5 50.77 1.64 12.00
N ARG A 6 49.52 1.26 12.35
CA ARG A 6 48.44 2.23 12.54
C ARG A 6 48.67 3.04 13.81
N GLN A 7 48.46 4.35 13.70
CA GLN A 7 48.45 5.19 14.89
C GLN A 7 47.17 4.93 15.70
N GLU A 8 47.21 5.25 16.99
CA GLU A 8 46.04 5.16 17.86
C GLU A 8 44.89 6.04 17.34
N GLU A 9 45.21 7.21 16.76
CA GLU A 9 44.24 8.10 16.14
C GLU A 9 43.51 7.45 14.96
N ASP A 10 44.22 6.74 14.08
CA ASP A 10 43.62 6.02 12.95
C ASP A 10 42.68 4.91 13.46
N THR A 11 43.09 4.22 14.53
CA THR A 11 42.30 3.16 15.16
C THR A 11 40.99 3.74 15.72
N LEU A 12 41.07 4.84 16.47
CA LEU A 12 39.90 5.53 17.01
C LEU A 12 39.00 6.09 15.90
N LEU A 13 39.58 6.54 14.79
CA LEU A 13 38.80 7.03 13.65
C LEU A 13 38.00 5.90 13.01
N ILE A 14 38.62 4.75 12.78
CA ILE A 14 37.93 3.56 12.25
C ILE A 14 36.79 3.15 13.19
N GLU A 15 37.05 3.07 14.49
CA GLU A 15 36.04 2.73 15.49
C GLU A 15 34.85 3.69 15.43
N ARG A 16 35.10 5.00 15.38
CA ARG A 16 34.05 6.03 15.30
C ARG A 16 33.22 5.92 14.02
N ILE A 17 33.85 5.61 12.90
CA ILE A 17 33.15 5.38 11.62
C ILE A 17 32.22 4.16 11.76
N LEU A 18 32.71 3.05 12.29
CA LEU A 18 31.91 1.85 12.50
C LEU A 18 30.74 2.10 13.46
N LEU A 19 30.99 2.80 14.58
CA LEU A 19 29.93 3.19 15.53
C LEU A 19 28.88 4.10 14.89
N LEU A 20 29.29 5.03 14.02
CA LEU A 20 28.36 5.89 13.30
C LEU A 20 27.46 5.07 12.36
N VAL A 21 28.04 4.20 11.55
CA VAL A 21 27.29 3.32 10.63
C VAL A 21 26.31 2.45 11.43
N ARG A 22 26.79 1.82 12.51
CA ARG A 22 25.96 1.04 13.43
C ARG A 22 24.81 1.85 14.00
N ASN A 23 25.06 3.07 14.47
CA ASN A 23 24.03 3.91 15.07
C ASN A 23 22.97 4.36 14.05
N VAL A 24 23.38 4.66 12.81
CA VAL A 24 22.45 4.98 11.71
C VAL A 24 21.55 3.79 11.41
N LEU A 25 22.11 2.58 11.30
CA LEU A 25 21.34 1.36 11.07
C LEU A 25 20.48 0.93 12.29
N HIS A 26 20.84 1.37 13.50
CA HIS A 26 20.10 1.05 14.71
C HIS A 26 18.85 1.91 14.91
N VAL A 27 18.69 3.02 14.17
CA VAL A 27 17.50 3.87 14.31
C VAL A 27 16.24 3.04 14.00
N PRO A 28 15.28 2.95 14.94
CA PRO A 28 14.05 2.20 14.72
C PRO A 28 13.17 2.92 13.69
N PRO A 29 12.37 2.18 12.91
CA PRO A 29 11.42 2.79 11.98
C PRO A 29 10.35 3.58 12.73
N ASP A 30 9.97 4.75 12.21
CA ASP A 30 8.85 5.54 12.72
C ASP A 30 7.61 5.33 11.81
N PRO A 31 6.57 4.63 12.28
CA PRO A 31 5.39 4.31 11.47
C PRO A 31 4.52 5.53 11.14
N THR A 32 4.80 6.70 11.72
CA THR A 32 4.11 7.95 11.39
C THR A 32 4.83 8.75 10.30
N GLU A 33 6.16 8.69 10.25
CA GLU A 33 6.98 9.34 9.23
C GLU A 33 7.16 8.47 7.97
N GLU A 34 7.08 7.14 8.10
CA GLU A 34 7.20 6.18 7.00
C GLU A 34 5.88 5.92 6.24
N GLN A 35 4.83 6.72 6.46
CA GLN A 35 3.57 6.69 5.68
C GLN A 35 3.72 7.33 4.30
N GLY A 36 4.69 6.84 3.53
CA GLY A 36 4.82 7.17 2.11
C GLY A 36 3.60 6.68 1.32
N VAL A 37 3.22 7.43 0.29
CA VAL A 37 2.18 7.03 -0.66
C VAL A 37 2.71 5.85 -1.49
N ASP A 38 2.05 4.68 -1.36
CA ASP A 38 2.20 3.46 -2.18
C ASP A 38 3.63 3.05 -2.60
N GLY A 39 4.27 2.19 -1.79
CA GLY A 39 5.29 1.24 -2.30
C GLY A 39 6.74 1.76 -2.40
N ASP A 40 7.05 2.90 -1.79
CA ASP A 40 8.43 3.37 -1.67
C ASP A 40 9.28 2.45 -0.77
N ALA A 41 10.56 2.24 -1.14
CA ALA A 41 11.51 1.49 -0.32
C ALA A 41 11.63 2.11 1.08
N SER A 42 11.72 1.26 2.12
CA SER A 42 11.82 1.71 3.51
C SER A 42 13.06 2.60 3.75
N VAL A 43 13.07 3.39 4.81
CA VAL A 43 14.25 4.20 5.16
C VAL A 43 15.47 3.30 5.36
N HIS A 44 15.27 2.12 5.97
CA HIS A 44 16.30 1.11 6.14
C HIS A 44 16.86 0.64 4.80
N ASP A 45 16.00 0.29 3.84
CA ASP A 45 16.42 -0.16 2.50
C ASP A 45 17.19 0.92 1.74
N ARG A 46 16.79 2.19 1.88
CA ARG A 46 17.53 3.33 1.30
C ARG A 46 18.93 3.46 1.89
N VAL A 47 19.09 3.24 3.19
CA VAL A 47 20.40 3.22 3.85
C VAL A 47 21.24 2.04 3.35
N LEU A 48 20.67 0.84 3.26
CA LEU A 48 21.35 -0.33 2.71
C LEU A 48 21.82 -0.09 1.27
N TRP A 49 20.96 0.51 0.45
CA TRP A 49 21.31 0.88 -0.93
C TRP A 49 22.47 1.89 -0.96
N ALA A 50 22.44 2.92 -0.11
CA ALA A 50 23.52 3.88 -0.01
C ALA A 50 24.86 3.24 0.42
N LEU A 51 24.83 2.32 1.39
CA LEU A 51 25.99 1.55 1.82
C LEU A 51 26.57 0.73 0.66
N HIS A 52 25.71 0.05 -0.11
CA HIS A 52 26.14 -0.73 -1.27
C HIS A 52 26.75 0.15 -2.38
N ILE A 53 26.10 1.25 -2.76
CA ILE A 53 26.61 2.15 -3.80
C ILE A 53 27.94 2.80 -3.40
N SER A 54 28.15 3.05 -2.11
CA SER A 54 29.42 3.56 -1.58
C SER A 54 30.55 2.52 -1.53
N GLY A 55 30.25 1.24 -1.72
CA GLY A 55 31.19 0.12 -1.53
C GLY A 55 31.51 -0.19 -0.06
N MET A 56 30.70 0.32 0.87
CA MET A 56 30.88 0.06 2.31
C MET A 56 30.62 -1.41 2.67
N ASP A 57 29.72 -2.08 1.96
CA ASP A 57 29.45 -3.52 2.14
C ASP A 57 30.69 -4.37 1.82
N ASP A 58 31.47 -4.00 0.80
CA ASP A 58 32.73 -4.67 0.48
C ASP A 58 33.81 -4.43 1.54
N LEU A 59 33.87 -3.23 2.12
CA LEU A 59 34.76 -2.93 3.25
C LEU A 59 34.38 -3.75 4.50
N LEU A 60 33.08 -3.85 4.80
CA LEU A 60 32.58 -4.67 5.91
C LEU A 60 32.88 -6.16 5.70
N LYS A 61 32.72 -6.67 4.47
CA LYS A 61 33.12 -8.05 4.11
C LYS A 61 34.63 -8.27 4.30
N PHE A 62 35.46 -7.30 3.92
CA PHE A 62 36.89 -7.35 4.15
C PHE A 62 37.21 -7.40 5.66
N LEU A 63 36.65 -6.48 6.46
CA LEU A 63 36.87 -6.44 7.91
C LEU A 63 36.40 -7.74 8.60
N ALA A 64 35.31 -8.35 8.14
CA ALA A 64 34.81 -9.62 8.66
C ALA A 64 35.72 -10.82 8.37
N SER A 65 36.50 -10.77 7.28
CA SER A 65 37.30 -11.90 6.80
C SER A 65 38.81 -11.78 7.09
N ALA A 66 39.30 -10.56 7.33
CA ALA A 66 40.70 -10.30 7.58
C ALA A 66 41.08 -10.62 9.05
N GLN A 67 41.99 -11.58 9.24
CA GLN A 67 42.48 -11.94 10.58
C GLN A 67 43.16 -10.77 11.33
N GLY A 68 43.80 -9.85 10.60
CA GLY A 68 44.42 -8.66 11.18
C GLY A 68 43.44 -7.59 11.68
N GLU A 69 42.14 -7.75 11.42
CA GLU A 69 41.09 -6.77 11.76
C GLU A 69 40.12 -7.29 12.82
N GLN A 70 40.47 -8.39 13.51
CA GLN A 70 39.59 -9.03 14.52
C GLN A 70 39.15 -8.10 15.65
N GLN A 71 39.91 -7.05 15.94
CA GLN A 71 39.53 -6.01 16.90
C GLN A 71 38.19 -5.33 16.57
N TRP A 72 37.76 -5.36 15.30
CA TRP A 72 36.50 -4.80 14.83
C TRP A 72 35.37 -5.82 14.72
N ALA A 73 35.61 -7.10 15.04
CA ALA A 73 34.68 -8.19 14.76
C ALA A 73 33.29 -7.96 15.36
N LEU A 74 33.20 -7.43 16.58
CA LEU A 74 31.92 -7.14 17.24
C LEU A 74 31.17 -5.99 16.57
N HIS A 75 31.86 -4.92 16.21
CA HIS A 75 31.26 -3.80 15.48
C HIS A 75 30.70 -4.27 14.13
N VAL A 76 31.48 -5.04 13.39
CA VAL A 76 31.08 -5.59 12.08
C VAL A 76 29.90 -6.56 12.25
N LEU A 77 29.90 -7.41 13.27
CA LEU A 77 28.80 -8.32 13.57
C LEU A 77 27.49 -7.58 13.89
N GLU A 78 27.56 -6.52 14.71
CA GLU A 78 26.40 -5.68 15.02
C GLU A 78 25.86 -5.00 13.75
N ILE A 79 26.75 -4.41 12.93
CA ILE A 79 26.36 -3.77 11.67
C ILE A 79 25.68 -4.76 10.74
N ILE A 80 26.27 -5.94 10.50
CA ILE A 80 25.67 -6.96 9.63
C ILE A 80 24.33 -7.42 10.19
N SER A 81 24.23 -7.64 11.50
CA SER A 81 22.97 -8.03 12.14
C SER A 81 21.89 -6.97 11.95
N LEU A 82 22.22 -5.68 12.07
CA LEU A 82 21.30 -4.57 11.80
C LEU A 82 20.95 -4.46 10.31
N MET A 83 21.89 -4.74 9.40
CA MET A 83 21.60 -4.73 7.96
C MET A 83 20.49 -5.72 7.61
N PHE A 84 20.49 -6.90 8.25
CA PHE A 84 19.52 -7.97 8.02
C PHE A 84 18.33 -8.00 8.99
N ARG A 85 18.14 -6.96 9.84
CA ARG A 85 17.15 -6.99 10.93
C ARG A 85 15.70 -7.21 10.48
N ASP A 86 15.36 -6.76 9.27
CA ASP A 86 14.01 -6.79 8.71
C ASP A 86 13.84 -7.90 7.64
N GLN A 87 14.78 -8.85 7.57
CA GLN A 87 14.81 -9.90 6.55
C GLN A 87 14.63 -11.28 7.17
N SER A 88 13.86 -12.15 6.51
CA SER A 88 13.83 -13.56 6.85
C SER A 88 14.94 -14.31 6.09
N PRO A 89 15.71 -15.18 6.77
CA PRO A 89 16.78 -15.93 6.12
C PRO A 89 16.24 -16.91 5.08
N GLU A 90 15.03 -17.45 5.28
CA GLU A 90 14.37 -18.36 4.34
C GLU A 90 14.01 -17.64 3.02
N GLU A 91 13.38 -16.45 3.08
CA GLU A 91 13.02 -15.69 1.87
C GLU A 91 14.26 -15.22 1.13
N LEU A 92 15.29 -14.74 1.84
CA LEU A 92 16.57 -14.35 1.22
C LEU A 92 17.25 -15.52 0.50
N ALA A 93 17.24 -16.72 1.11
CA ALA A 93 17.80 -17.90 0.49
C ALA A 93 17.02 -18.34 -0.76
N ALA A 94 15.70 -18.23 -0.74
CA ALA A 94 14.85 -18.54 -1.89
C ALA A 94 15.11 -17.61 -3.08
N LEU A 95 15.26 -16.30 -2.82
CA LEU A 95 15.58 -15.30 -3.86
C LEU A 95 16.90 -15.63 -4.60
N GLY A 96 17.90 -16.17 -3.91
CA GLY A 96 19.19 -16.55 -4.48
C GLY A 96 19.18 -17.82 -5.34
N GLN A 97 18.11 -18.64 -5.27
CA GLN A 97 18.04 -19.94 -5.97
C GLN A 97 17.49 -19.84 -7.40
N GLY A 98 17.19 -18.63 -7.90
CA GLY A 98 16.70 -18.43 -9.27
C GLY A 98 15.29 -18.97 -9.54
N GLN A 99 14.56 -19.38 -8.50
CA GLN A 99 13.14 -19.73 -8.57
C GLN A 99 12.25 -18.52 -8.89
N ALA A 100 12.80 -17.31 -8.70
CA ALA A 100 12.16 -16.04 -9.01
C ALA A 100 11.55 -15.98 -10.41
N ALA A 101 12.08 -16.66 -11.43
CA ALA A 101 11.49 -16.63 -12.77
C ALA A 101 10.21 -17.48 -12.90
N ALA A 102 10.10 -18.57 -12.14
CA ALA A 102 8.90 -19.42 -12.11
C ALA A 102 7.84 -18.80 -11.18
N GLU A 103 8.25 -18.36 -10.00
CA GLU A 103 7.39 -17.66 -9.03
C GLU A 103 6.85 -16.34 -9.61
N HIS A 104 7.70 -15.52 -10.26
CA HIS A 104 7.22 -14.32 -10.95
C HIS A 104 6.21 -14.65 -12.06
N ARG A 105 6.33 -15.80 -12.74
CA ARG A 105 5.34 -16.21 -13.74
C ARG A 105 4.02 -16.58 -13.06
N GLU A 106 4.06 -17.31 -11.95
CA GLU A 106 2.87 -17.64 -11.17
C GLU A 106 2.21 -16.38 -10.60
N ASP A 107 2.97 -15.48 -9.98
CA ASP A 107 2.49 -14.19 -9.47
C ASP A 107 1.86 -13.34 -10.58
N THR A 108 2.51 -13.25 -11.76
CA THR A 108 1.92 -12.51 -12.89
C THR A 108 0.61 -13.15 -13.38
N GLN A 109 0.51 -14.49 -13.38
CA GLN A 109 -0.72 -15.17 -13.73
C GLN A 109 -1.81 -14.90 -12.69
N GLU A 110 -1.50 -14.97 -11.39
CA GLU A 110 -2.45 -14.63 -10.33
C GLU A 110 -2.95 -13.18 -10.46
N LEU A 111 -2.04 -12.22 -10.66
CA LEU A 111 -2.40 -10.82 -10.89
C LEU A 111 -3.28 -10.63 -12.13
N GLU A 112 -3.02 -11.37 -13.22
CA GLU A 112 -3.87 -11.35 -14.41
C GLU A 112 -5.27 -11.90 -14.13
N THR A 113 -5.39 -12.99 -13.37
CA THR A 113 -6.71 -13.54 -13.01
C THR A 113 -7.51 -12.57 -12.13
N LEU A 114 -6.86 -11.92 -11.16
CA LEU A 114 -7.49 -10.90 -10.31
C LEU A 114 -7.94 -9.70 -11.14
N ARG A 115 -7.10 -9.21 -12.06
CA ARG A 115 -7.45 -8.13 -12.98
C ARG A 115 -8.65 -8.48 -13.87
N GLN A 116 -8.71 -9.71 -14.38
CA GLN A 116 -9.84 -10.17 -15.18
C GLN A 116 -11.14 -10.21 -14.37
N ARG A 117 -11.07 -10.69 -13.13
CA ARG A 117 -12.21 -10.70 -12.20
C ARG A 117 -12.70 -9.29 -11.91
N GLU A 118 -11.80 -8.36 -11.58
CA GLU A 118 -12.16 -6.96 -11.33
C GLU A 118 -12.80 -6.31 -12.56
N LEU A 119 -12.26 -6.57 -13.76
CA LEU A 119 -12.79 -6.02 -15.00
C LEU A 119 -14.18 -6.60 -15.33
N ALA A 120 -14.39 -7.89 -15.07
CA ALA A 120 -15.70 -8.52 -15.20
C ALA A 120 -16.72 -7.91 -14.22
N GLU A 121 -16.35 -7.72 -12.96
CA GLU A 121 -17.19 -7.04 -11.96
C GLU A 121 -17.50 -5.60 -12.37
N ARG A 122 -16.50 -4.85 -12.86
CA ARG A 122 -16.68 -3.46 -13.33
C ARG A 122 -17.63 -3.41 -14.52
N ARG A 123 -17.54 -4.35 -15.47
CA ARG A 123 -18.49 -4.48 -16.59
C ARG A 123 -19.90 -4.81 -16.11
N ALA A 124 -20.06 -5.75 -15.19
CA ALA A 124 -21.36 -6.11 -14.61
C ALA A 124 -22.00 -4.90 -13.90
N ARG A 125 -21.23 -4.16 -13.10
CA ARG A 125 -21.68 -2.91 -12.44
C ARG A 125 -22.06 -1.84 -13.47
N ALA A 126 -21.34 -1.73 -14.59
CA ALA A 126 -21.66 -0.78 -15.65
C ALA A 126 -22.98 -1.15 -16.36
N LEU A 127 -23.25 -2.43 -16.59
CA LEU A 127 -24.52 -2.91 -17.16
C LEU A 127 -25.73 -2.66 -16.24
N GLN A 128 -25.53 -2.71 -14.93
CA GLN A 128 -26.57 -2.38 -13.94
C GLN A 128 -26.80 -0.87 -13.81
N ARG A 129 -25.84 -0.03 -14.22
CA ARG A 129 -25.98 1.42 -14.12
C ARG A 129 -26.84 1.94 -15.27
N PRO A 130 -27.82 2.82 -14.99
CA PRO A 130 -28.58 3.47 -16.04
C PRO A 130 -27.63 4.33 -16.89
N SER A 131 -27.81 4.28 -18.22
CA SER A 131 -27.03 5.08 -19.18
C SER A 131 -27.20 6.60 -18.99
N ARG A 132 -28.22 7.03 -18.22
CA ARG A 132 -28.56 8.44 -18.01
C ARG A 132 -28.38 8.83 -16.55
N HIS A 133 -28.10 10.11 -16.32
CA HIS A 133 -27.93 10.66 -14.98
C HIS A 133 -29.20 10.49 -14.12
N SER A 134 -29.03 10.42 -12.80
CA SER A 134 -30.12 10.17 -11.83
C SER A 134 -31.26 11.20 -11.90
N ARG A 135 -30.97 12.43 -12.34
CA ARG A 135 -31.96 13.51 -12.52
C ARG A 135 -32.69 13.47 -13.88
N PHE A 136 -32.36 12.51 -14.76
CA PHE A 136 -33.08 12.34 -16.02
C PHE A 136 -34.41 11.63 -15.74
N GLY A 137 -35.40 12.41 -15.33
CA GLY A 137 -36.78 11.97 -15.22
C GLY A 137 -37.43 12.05 -16.60
N GLY A 138 -37.54 10.91 -17.30
CA GLY A 138 -38.45 10.83 -18.43
C GLY A 138 -39.87 11.21 -18.00
N SER A 139 -40.68 11.71 -18.94
CA SER A 139 -42.10 11.99 -18.69
C SER A 139 -42.95 10.91 -19.34
N TYR A 140 -43.75 10.21 -18.55
CA TYR A 140 -44.58 9.09 -18.97
C TYR A 140 -46.05 9.37 -18.63
N VAL A 141 -46.99 8.82 -19.40
CA VAL A 141 -48.43 8.88 -19.09
C VAL A 141 -48.85 7.51 -18.56
N LEU A 142 -49.38 7.47 -17.35
CA LEU A 142 -49.85 6.25 -16.70
C LEU A 142 -51.31 6.01 -17.05
N GLN A 143 -51.55 5.13 -18.02
CA GLN A 143 -52.89 4.76 -18.46
C GLN A 143 -53.66 4.04 -17.33
N GLY A 144 -54.93 4.41 -17.14
CA GLY A 144 -55.81 3.80 -16.14
C GLY A 144 -55.68 4.37 -14.73
N LEU A 145 -54.75 5.29 -14.48
CA LEU A 145 -54.62 6.00 -13.21
C LEU A 145 -54.98 7.48 -13.39
N LYS A 146 -56.12 7.88 -12.82
CA LYS A 146 -56.68 9.22 -13.01
C LYS A 146 -56.04 10.26 -12.08
N ALA A 147 -55.68 11.40 -12.66
CA ALA A 147 -55.25 12.60 -11.99
C ALA A 147 -56.46 13.42 -11.50
N ILE A 148 -56.19 14.55 -10.85
CA ILE A 148 -57.22 15.52 -10.46
C ILE A 148 -57.81 16.11 -11.75
N GLY A 149 -58.99 15.62 -12.17
CA GLY A 149 -59.70 16.06 -13.37
C GLY A 149 -59.86 15.02 -14.49
N ASP A 150 -59.98 13.72 -14.17
CA ASP A 150 -60.28 12.59 -15.09
C ASP A 150 -59.29 12.34 -16.25
N ARG A 151 -58.19 13.09 -16.30
CA ARG A 151 -57.06 12.85 -17.19
C ARG A 151 -56.11 11.82 -16.58
N ASP A 152 -55.37 11.12 -17.42
CA ASP A 152 -54.36 10.16 -16.94
C ASP A 152 -53.16 10.90 -16.30
N VAL A 153 -52.52 10.28 -15.31
CA VAL A 153 -51.40 10.88 -14.57
C VAL A 153 -50.13 10.99 -15.43
N VAL A 154 -49.47 12.13 -15.35
CA VAL A 154 -48.12 12.34 -15.91
C VAL A 154 -47.07 12.06 -14.83
N PHE A 155 -46.14 11.13 -15.10
CA PHE A 155 -45.09 10.69 -14.19
C PHE A 155 -43.71 11.13 -14.69
N HIS A 156 -43.01 11.94 -13.90
CA HIS A 156 -41.73 12.58 -14.27
C HIS A 156 -40.48 11.90 -13.65
N LYS A 157 -40.56 10.60 -13.37
CA LYS A 157 -39.43 9.82 -12.82
C LYS A 157 -39.17 8.58 -13.70
N GLY A 158 -37.99 7.98 -13.56
CA GLY A 158 -37.69 6.73 -14.25
C GLY A 158 -38.67 5.61 -13.88
N LEU A 159 -39.01 4.75 -14.85
CA LEU A 159 -40.00 3.65 -14.70
C LEU A 159 -39.70 2.70 -13.53
N HIS A 160 -38.44 2.53 -13.14
CA HIS A 160 -38.06 1.75 -11.96
C HIS A 160 -38.65 2.28 -10.64
N ASN A 161 -38.99 3.57 -10.57
CA ASN A 161 -39.64 4.20 -9.42
C ASN A 161 -41.17 4.15 -9.47
N LEU A 162 -41.77 3.50 -10.48
CA LEU A 162 -43.22 3.42 -10.59
C LEU A 162 -43.84 2.62 -9.43
N LYS A 163 -43.12 1.60 -8.90
CA LYS A 163 -43.59 0.81 -7.75
C LYS A 163 -43.78 1.63 -6.47
N SER A 164 -43.07 2.77 -6.34
CA SER A 164 -43.20 3.70 -5.22
C SER A 164 -44.08 4.91 -5.57
N TYR A 165 -44.86 4.82 -6.64
CA TYR A 165 -45.79 5.88 -7.02
C TYR A 165 -46.88 6.09 -5.96
N SER A 166 -47.04 7.34 -5.55
CA SER A 166 -48.13 7.83 -4.71
C SER A 166 -48.54 9.21 -5.22
N HIS A 167 -49.83 9.55 -5.10
CA HIS A 167 -50.32 10.90 -5.40
C HIS A 167 -49.73 11.99 -4.51
N ASP A 168 -49.07 11.60 -3.40
CA ASP A 168 -48.36 12.49 -2.50
C ASP A 168 -46.86 12.63 -2.81
N LEU A 169 -46.39 12.01 -3.90
CA LEU A 169 -45.00 12.17 -4.34
C LEU A 169 -44.67 13.65 -4.61
N GLY A 170 -43.70 14.18 -3.86
CA GLY A 170 -43.23 15.56 -3.98
C GLY A 170 -44.05 16.59 -3.17
N LYS A 171 -45.11 16.17 -2.47
CA LYS A 171 -45.78 17.02 -1.49
C LYS A 171 -44.92 17.12 -0.22
N GLU A 172 -44.88 18.30 0.39
CA GLU A 172 -44.23 18.46 1.69
C GLU A 172 -44.92 17.58 2.73
N THR A 173 -44.14 16.76 3.44
CA THR A 173 -44.68 15.92 4.51
C THR A 173 -45.00 16.79 5.72
N ARG A 174 -46.21 16.65 6.27
CA ARG A 174 -46.60 17.36 7.49
C ARG A 174 -45.71 16.90 8.65
N ARG A 175 -45.00 17.84 9.28
CA ARG A 175 -44.16 17.55 10.46
C ARG A 175 -45.03 17.01 11.59
N VAL A 176 -44.77 15.76 12.00
CA VAL A 176 -45.43 15.14 13.17
C VAL A 176 -44.56 15.39 14.41
N PRO A 177 -45.13 15.88 15.53
CA PRO A 177 -44.38 16.05 16.77
C PRO A 177 -43.76 14.73 17.23
N ARG A 178 -42.45 14.74 17.49
CA ARG A 178 -41.73 13.55 17.95
C ARG A 178 -42.10 13.29 19.42
N ARG A 179 -42.72 12.13 19.70
CA ARG A 179 -43.15 11.74 21.05
C ARG A 179 -41.91 11.64 21.96
N ARG A 180 -41.85 12.44 23.02
CA ARG A 180 -40.82 12.30 24.07
C ARG A 180 -41.12 11.01 24.82
N GLN A 181 -40.22 10.04 24.75
CA GLN A 181 -40.24 8.91 25.67
C GLN A 181 -39.72 9.43 27.01
N ALA A 182 -40.54 9.25 28.06
CA ALA A 182 -40.19 9.53 29.44
C ALA A 182 -39.53 8.30 30.05
#